data_AF-A0A4Q4CIN9-F1
#
_entry.id   AF-A0A4Q4CIN9-F1
#
_cell.length_a   1.000
_cell.length_b   1.000
_cell.length_c   1.000
_cell.angle_alpha   90.00
_cell.angle_beta   90.00
_cell.angle_gamma   90.00
#
_symmetry.space_group_name_H-M   'P 1'
#
loop_
_entity.id
_entity.type
_entity.pdbx_description
1 polymer ?
#
loop_
_entity_poly.entity_id
_entity_poly.type
_entity_poly.pdbx_seq_one_letter_code
_entity_poly.pdbx_strand_id
1 'polypeptide(L)'
;MQALRRRDLALAVAALTAGAPRLPRAQGSQVVVGTWGGDYGEILQQGLDGPIARPAGLEPVQDVAPAPPRKAKLLAERQARRGSMDVAALSDVDMYELSQHGLFEPVPALTRAGAIIPALRKPYAVPHIYSARVILYNPAKVATPPRSYADLWDPKYRGRVGLSDLLYAQYVETAAIVGGGGGSDFAPAWDKMR
;
A
#
# COMPACT_ATOMS: atom_id res chain seq x y z
N MET A 1 -1.79 74.00 14.66
CA MET A 1 -2.47 72.69 14.60
C MET A 1 -2.60 72.29 13.14
N GLN A 2 -1.72 71.39 12.66
CA GLN A 2 -1.80 70.88 11.28
C GLN A 2 -2.80 69.71 11.22
N ALA A 3 -3.74 69.78 10.27
CA ALA A 3 -4.79 68.79 10.08
C ALA A 3 -4.23 67.52 9.43
N LEU A 4 -4.34 66.39 10.13
CA LEU A 4 -4.05 65.05 9.62
C LEU A 4 -4.97 64.74 8.42
N ARG A 5 -4.39 64.42 7.27
CA ARG A 5 -5.15 64.18 6.04
C ARG A 5 -5.63 62.74 6.00
N ARG A 6 -6.84 62.50 5.47
CA ARG A 6 -7.47 61.18 5.34
C ARG A 6 -6.61 60.12 4.61
N ARG A 7 -5.62 60.54 3.82
CA ARG A 7 -4.64 59.66 3.16
C ARG A 7 -3.65 59.02 4.13
N ASP A 8 -3.30 59.71 5.21
CA ASP A 8 -2.35 59.23 6.21
C ASP A 8 -2.96 58.11 7.06
N LEU A 9 -4.28 58.15 7.28
CA LEU A 9 -5.06 57.09 7.91
C LEU A 9 -5.19 55.84 7.04
N ALA A 10 -5.28 55.99 5.71
CA ALA A 10 -5.43 54.84 4.80
C ALA A 10 -4.15 54.01 4.68
N LEU A 11 -2.97 54.65 4.76
CA LEU A 11 -1.67 53.98 4.76
C LEU A 11 -1.39 53.25 6.09
N ALA A 12 -1.91 53.75 7.22
CA ALA A 12 -1.76 53.10 8.51
C ALA A 12 -2.54 51.78 8.63
N VAL A 13 -3.69 51.65 7.97
CA VAL A 13 -4.51 50.43 8.01
C VAL A 13 -3.94 49.31 7.13
N ALA A 14 -3.35 49.64 5.98
CA ALA A 14 -2.71 48.65 5.10
C ALA A 14 -1.45 48.02 5.72
N ALA A 15 -0.73 48.76 6.57
CA ALA A 15 0.44 48.26 7.28
C ALA A 15 0.09 47.27 8.41
N LEU A 16 -1.10 47.37 9.00
CA LEU A 16 -1.54 46.51 10.10
C LEU A 16 -1.94 45.09 9.65
N THR A 17 -2.32 44.90 8.39
CA THR A 17 -2.65 43.56 7.85
C THR A 17 -1.45 42.80 7.30
N ALA A 18 -0.33 43.49 7.01
CA ALA A 18 0.88 42.86 6.48
C ALA A 18 1.76 42.21 7.56
N GLY A 19 1.58 42.61 8.83
CA GLY A 19 2.35 42.11 9.98
C GLY A 19 1.57 41.20 10.92
N ALA A 20 0.30 40.89 10.64
CA ALA A 20 -0.45 39.93 11.44
C ALA A 20 0.24 38.56 11.30
N PRO A 21 0.67 37.92 12.41
CA PRO A 21 1.18 36.56 12.34
C PRO A 21 0.08 35.73 11.69
N ARG A 22 0.38 35.18 10.51
CA ARG A 22 -0.42 34.08 9.98
C ARG A 22 -0.30 33.00 11.04
N LEU A 23 -1.29 32.90 11.91
CA LEU A 23 -1.46 31.71 12.75
C LEU A 23 -1.29 30.55 11.77
N PRO A 24 -0.31 29.66 11.98
CA PRO A 24 -0.23 28.47 11.16
C PRO A 24 -1.61 27.84 11.29
N ARG A 25 -2.40 27.90 10.21
CA ARG A 25 -3.50 26.95 10.09
C ARG A 25 -2.80 25.63 10.29
N ALA A 26 -3.24 24.85 11.27
CA ALA A 26 -2.86 23.46 11.37
C ALA A 26 -3.24 22.84 10.02
N GLN A 27 -2.28 22.85 9.10
CA GLN A 27 -2.31 22.04 7.90
C GLN A 27 -2.31 20.64 8.50
N GLY A 28 -3.45 19.95 8.39
CA GLY A 28 -3.57 18.63 9.00
C GLY A 28 -2.34 17.81 8.66
N SER A 29 -1.80 17.12 9.66
CA SER A 29 -0.52 16.44 9.51
C SER A 29 -0.67 15.45 8.36
N GLN A 30 0.02 15.74 7.25
CA GLN A 30 -0.05 14.90 6.06
C GLN A 30 0.51 13.53 6.40
N VAL A 31 -0.20 12.48 6.00
CA VAL A 31 0.24 11.09 6.14
C VAL A 31 0.26 10.47 4.75
N VAL A 32 1.43 10.11 4.26
CA VAL A 32 1.61 9.48 2.96
C VAL A 32 1.49 7.96 3.10
N VAL A 33 0.47 7.39 2.47
CA VAL A 33 0.13 5.96 2.51
C VAL A 33 0.45 5.32 1.17
N GLY A 34 1.44 4.45 1.15
CA GLY A 34 1.73 3.60 0.01
C GLY A 34 0.70 2.52 -0.21
N THR A 35 0.00 2.55 -1.34
CA THR A 35 -1.04 1.57 -1.65
C THR A 35 -1.13 1.25 -3.15
N TRP A 36 -1.93 0.26 -3.53
CA TRP A 36 -2.07 -0.19 -4.92
C TRP A 36 -3.01 0.68 -5.76
N GLY A 37 -3.82 1.54 -5.12
CA GLY A 37 -4.84 2.34 -5.81
C GLY A 37 -6.01 1.47 -6.29
N GLY A 38 -6.69 1.93 -7.34
CA GLY A 38 -7.91 1.28 -7.85
C GLY A 38 -8.99 1.13 -6.78
N ASP A 39 -9.81 0.08 -6.92
CA ASP A 39 -10.89 -0.24 -5.97
C ASP A 39 -10.38 -0.37 -4.53
N TYR A 40 -9.15 -0.88 -4.35
CA TYR A 40 -8.55 -0.97 -3.02
C TYR A 40 -8.24 0.40 -2.41
N GLY A 41 -7.68 1.31 -3.21
CA GLY A 41 -7.46 2.70 -2.81
C GLY A 41 -8.78 3.41 -2.48
N GLU A 42 -9.84 3.16 -3.26
CA GLU A 42 -11.17 3.69 -3.00
C GLU A 42 -11.77 3.16 -1.69
N ILE A 43 -11.63 1.86 -1.41
CA ILE A 43 -12.03 1.26 -0.12
C ILE A 43 -11.30 1.93 1.04
N LEU A 44 -9.99 2.20 0.92
CA LEU A 44 -9.25 2.93 1.94
C LEU A 44 -9.78 4.37 2.09
N GLN A 45 -10.10 5.05 0.99
CA GLN A 45 -10.67 6.40 1.07
C GLN A 45 -12.00 6.43 1.82
N GLN A 46 -12.89 5.49 1.50
CA GLN A 46 -14.25 5.42 2.06
C GLN A 46 -14.27 4.88 3.49
N GLY A 47 -13.37 3.95 3.83
CA GLY A 47 -13.37 3.24 5.11
C GLY A 47 -12.36 3.74 6.14
N LEU A 48 -11.28 4.41 5.71
CA LEU A 48 -10.19 4.86 6.57
C LEU A 48 -9.93 6.37 6.43
N ASP A 49 -9.62 6.84 5.22
CA ASP A 49 -9.12 8.21 5.05
C ASP A 49 -10.17 9.26 5.42
N GLY A 50 -11.37 9.10 4.88
CA GLY A 50 -12.52 9.97 5.16
C GLY A 50 -13.07 9.85 6.58
N PRO A 51 -13.50 8.66 7.04
CA PRO A 51 -14.23 8.53 8.30
C PRO A 51 -13.36 8.45 9.56
N ILE A 52 -12.06 8.13 9.43
CA ILE A 52 -11.18 7.90 10.59
C ILE A 52 -10.04 8.92 10.61
N ALA A 53 -9.26 9.00 9.53
CA ALA A 53 -8.03 9.80 9.53
C ALA A 53 -8.30 11.32 9.53
N ARG A 54 -9.18 11.81 8.64
CA ARG A 54 -9.52 13.24 8.57
C ARG A 54 -10.16 13.78 9.87
N PRO A 55 -11.14 13.11 10.51
CA PRO A 55 -11.65 13.52 11.81
C PRO A 55 -10.59 13.53 12.92
N ALA A 56 -9.55 12.71 12.80
CA ALA A 56 -8.38 12.73 13.68
C ALA A 56 -7.38 13.87 13.37
N GLY A 57 -7.67 14.73 12.39
CA GLY A 57 -6.81 15.86 11.99
C GLY A 57 -5.64 15.47 11.08
N LEU A 58 -5.68 14.28 10.49
CA LEU A 58 -4.69 13.81 9.52
C LEU A 58 -5.15 14.12 8.10
N GLU A 59 -4.20 14.31 7.18
CA GLU A 59 -4.47 14.47 5.75
C GLU A 59 -3.83 13.31 4.97
N PRO A 60 -4.56 12.19 4.74
CA PRO A 60 -4.03 11.05 4.01
C PRO A 60 -3.79 11.39 2.54
N VAL A 61 -2.60 11.02 2.05
CA VAL A 61 -2.24 11.08 0.62
C VAL A 61 -1.82 9.69 0.19
N GLN A 62 -2.51 9.13 -0.80
CA GLN A 62 -2.17 7.81 -1.32
C GLN A 62 -1.05 7.90 -2.36
N ASP A 63 0.10 7.27 -2.07
CA ASP A 63 1.20 7.05 -3.02
C ASP A 63 0.96 5.71 -3.75
N VAL A 64 0.38 5.81 -4.94
CA VAL A 64 -0.11 4.67 -5.71
C VAL A 64 1.00 4.06 -6.55
N ALA A 65 1.35 2.80 -6.24
CA ALA A 65 2.34 2.04 -6.99
C ALA A 65 2.17 0.51 -6.79
N PRO A 66 2.74 -0.33 -7.68
CA PRO A 66 2.97 -1.73 -7.37
C PRO A 66 3.96 -1.90 -6.19
N ALA A 67 4.01 -3.11 -5.61
CA ALA A 67 4.88 -3.39 -4.46
C ALA A 67 6.40 -3.24 -4.77
N PRO A 68 6.95 -3.71 -5.91
CA PRO A 68 8.39 -3.61 -6.16
C PRO A 68 8.93 -2.17 -6.25
N PRO A 69 8.30 -1.23 -7.00
CA PRO A 69 8.73 0.18 -6.99
C PRO A 69 8.66 0.81 -5.59
N ARG A 70 7.61 0.50 -4.81
CA ARG A 70 7.48 0.98 -3.42
C ARG A 70 8.63 0.47 -2.55
N LYS A 71 8.92 -0.83 -2.63
CA LYS A 71 10.04 -1.45 -1.91
C LYS A 71 11.38 -0.79 -2.29
N ALA A 72 11.62 -0.60 -3.59
CA ALA A 72 12.85 0.04 -4.07
C ALA A 72 13.00 1.48 -3.53
N LYS A 73 11.89 2.24 -3.50
CA LYS A 73 11.85 3.59 -2.92
C LYS A 73 12.23 3.58 -1.44
N LEU A 74 11.62 2.69 -0.64
CA LEU A 74 11.95 2.55 0.79
C LEU A 74 13.42 2.17 1.03
N LEU A 75 13.96 1.23 0.24
CA LEU A 75 15.37 0.87 0.32
C LEU A 75 16.30 2.04 -0.04
N ALA A 76 15.98 2.79 -1.09
CA ALA A 76 16.75 3.96 -1.51
C ALA A 76 16.74 5.08 -0.46
N GLU A 77 15.63 5.22 0.26
CA GLU A 77 15.43 6.26 1.28
C GLU A 77 15.92 5.85 2.68
N ARG A 78 16.50 4.65 2.84
CA ARG A 78 16.93 4.10 4.14
C ARG A 78 17.84 5.04 4.94
N GLN A 79 18.75 5.73 4.26
CA GLN A 79 19.69 6.67 4.89
C GLN A 79 19.23 8.13 4.80
N ALA A 80 18.06 8.38 4.21
CA ALA A 80 17.51 9.72 4.12
C ALA A 80 17.10 10.20 5.51
N ARG A 81 17.29 11.49 5.78
CA ARG A 81 16.79 12.10 7.03
C ARG A 81 15.27 12.07 7.16
N ARG A 82 14.55 11.95 6.04
CA ARG A 82 13.10 11.90 5.97
C ARG A 82 12.70 10.98 4.81
N GLY A 83 11.93 9.96 5.13
CA GLY A 83 11.27 9.11 4.11
C GLY A 83 10.17 9.88 3.39
N SER A 84 9.85 9.43 2.18
CA SER A 84 8.75 9.96 1.38
C SER A 84 7.39 9.36 1.75
N MET A 85 7.35 8.37 2.63
CA MET A 85 6.15 7.61 3.01
C MET A 85 6.11 7.38 4.51
N ASP A 86 4.93 7.48 5.11
CA ASP A 86 4.71 7.26 6.55
C ASP A 86 4.18 5.85 6.82
N VAL A 87 3.31 5.34 5.94
CA VAL A 87 2.74 3.99 6.00
C VAL A 87 2.92 3.31 4.65
N ALA A 88 3.48 2.11 4.63
CA ALA A 88 3.67 1.34 3.40
C ALA A 88 2.87 0.04 3.44
N ALA A 89 1.85 -0.09 2.58
CA ALA A 89 1.22 -1.37 2.32
C ALA A 89 2.12 -2.20 1.40
N LEU A 90 2.49 -3.38 1.88
CA LEU A 90 3.51 -4.24 1.30
C LEU A 90 3.04 -5.71 1.34
N SER A 91 3.63 -6.54 0.48
CA SER A 91 3.44 -7.99 0.56
C SER A 91 4.14 -8.55 1.80
N ASP A 92 3.74 -9.75 2.24
CA ASP A 92 4.34 -10.36 3.42
C ASP A 92 5.87 -10.56 3.27
N VAL A 93 6.29 -11.03 2.10
CA VAL A 93 7.70 -11.27 1.79
C VAL A 93 8.49 -9.96 1.80
N ASP A 94 7.94 -8.90 1.21
CA ASP A 94 8.62 -7.58 1.19
C ASP A 94 8.71 -6.98 2.60
N MET A 95 7.67 -7.10 3.42
CA MET A 95 7.72 -6.63 4.81
C MET A 95 8.80 -7.36 5.60
N TYR A 96 8.91 -8.68 5.46
CA TYR A 96 9.95 -9.43 6.14
C TYR A 96 11.34 -8.95 5.71
N GLU A 97 11.61 -8.83 4.41
CA GLU A 97 12.90 -8.36 3.91
C GLU A 97 13.24 -6.95 4.41
N LEU A 98 12.33 -5.98 4.26
CA LEU A 98 12.57 -4.60 4.70
C LEU A 98 12.76 -4.49 6.21
N SER A 99 12.14 -5.36 7.00
CA SER A 99 12.38 -5.43 8.45
C SER A 99 13.81 -5.82 8.78
N GLN A 100 14.44 -6.69 7.98
CA GLN A 100 15.86 -7.06 8.16
C GLN A 100 16.80 -5.89 7.85
N HIS A 101 16.34 -4.91 7.08
CA HIS A 101 17.08 -3.69 6.80
C HIS A 101 16.81 -2.58 7.83
N GLY A 102 15.98 -2.81 8.84
CA GLY A 102 15.67 -1.80 9.87
C GLY A 102 14.93 -0.59 9.30
N LEU A 103 14.07 -0.80 8.31
CA LEU A 103 13.29 0.26 7.65
C LEU A 103 11.96 0.59 8.35
N PHE A 104 11.60 -0.18 9.38
CA PHE A 104 10.33 -0.02 10.09
C PHE A 104 10.54 0.38 11.54
N GLU A 105 9.69 1.28 12.00
CA GLU A 105 9.52 1.55 13.42
C GLU A 105 8.83 0.34 14.11
N PRO A 106 9.09 0.10 15.40
CA PRO A 106 8.39 -0.93 16.16
C PRO A 106 6.87 -0.72 16.12
N VAL A 107 6.11 -1.81 16.02
CA VAL A 107 4.64 -1.75 16.08
C VAL A 107 4.21 -1.32 17.49
N PRO A 108 3.41 -0.24 17.63
CA PRO A 108 2.93 0.19 18.94
C PRO A 108 1.91 -0.80 19.53
N ALA A 109 1.57 -0.64 20.80
CA ALA A 109 0.50 -1.41 21.42
C ALA A 109 -0.84 -1.14 20.72
N LEU A 110 -1.43 -2.17 20.10
CA LEU A 110 -2.69 -2.05 19.38
C LEU A 110 -3.87 -2.41 20.30
N THR A 111 -4.85 -1.52 20.37
CA THR A 111 -6.10 -1.72 21.14
C THR A 111 -6.87 -2.97 20.71
N ARG A 112 -6.71 -3.40 19.45
CA ARG A 112 -7.38 -4.56 18.86
C ARG A 112 -6.40 -5.67 18.43
N ALA A 113 -5.20 -5.75 19.01
CA ALA A 113 -4.23 -6.80 18.69
C ALA A 113 -4.80 -8.23 18.80
N GLY A 114 -5.75 -8.45 19.73
CA GLY A 114 -6.43 -9.74 19.90
C GLY A 114 -7.23 -10.21 18.68
N ALA A 115 -7.68 -9.28 17.82
CA ALA A 115 -8.43 -9.59 16.60
C ALA A 115 -7.52 -10.05 15.44
N ILE A 116 -6.20 -9.90 15.56
CA ILE A 116 -5.27 -10.36 14.55
C ILE A 116 -5.18 -11.88 14.61
N ILE A 117 -5.42 -12.52 13.46
CA ILE A 117 -5.22 -13.97 13.25
C ILE A 117 -3.81 -14.34 13.73
N PRO A 118 -3.66 -15.30 14.67
CA PRO A 118 -2.37 -15.58 15.29
C PRO A 118 -1.23 -15.84 14.29
N ALA A 119 -1.50 -16.57 13.21
CA ALA A 119 -0.52 -16.89 12.17
C ALA A 119 -0.05 -15.67 11.35
N LEU A 120 -0.77 -14.55 11.39
CA LEU A 120 -0.44 -13.33 10.65
C LEU A 120 0.25 -12.27 11.53
N ARG A 121 0.38 -12.49 12.84
CA ARG A 121 1.00 -11.53 13.76
C ARG A 121 2.48 -11.38 13.44
N LYS A 122 2.94 -10.13 13.38
CA LYS A 122 4.34 -9.77 13.10
C LYS A 122 4.79 -8.70 14.09
N PRO A 123 6.02 -8.76 14.62
CA PRO A 123 6.53 -7.74 15.52
C PRO A 123 6.85 -6.40 14.82
N TYR A 124 7.01 -6.45 13.49
CA TYR A 124 7.46 -5.32 12.66
C TYR A 124 6.38 -4.76 11.73
N ALA A 125 5.18 -5.34 11.70
CA ALA A 125 4.11 -4.89 10.80
C ALA A 125 2.72 -5.23 11.34
N VAL A 126 1.71 -4.45 10.91
CA VAL A 126 0.30 -4.69 11.23
C VAL A 126 -0.40 -5.31 10.03
N PRO A 127 -0.86 -6.58 10.12
CA PRO A 127 -1.65 -7.18 9.05
C PRO A 127 -3.02 -6.51 8.99
N HIS A 128 -3.38 -5.99 7.81
CA HIS A 128 -4.66 -5.28 7.59
C HIS A 128 -5.52 -5.92 6.49
N ILE A 129 -4.91 -6.74 5.62
CA ILE A 129 -5.59 -7.53 4.60
C ILE A 129 -4.89 -8.88 4.44
N TYR A 130 -5.69 -9.92 4.26
CA TYR A 130 -5.25 -11.20 3.73
C TYR A 130 -6.29 -11.68 2.73
N SER A 131 -5.87 -12.42 1.70
CA SER A 131 -6.78 -13.01 0.73
C SER A 131 -6.27 -14.37 0.29
N ALA A 132 -7.20 -15.25 -0.07
CA ALA A 132 -6.85 -16.48 -0.76
C ALA A 132 -6.65 -16.17 -2.24
N ARG A 133 -5.55 -16.66 -2.83
CA ARG A 133 -5.43 -16.70 -4.28
C ARG A 133 -6.33 -17.84 -4.78
N VAL A 134 -7.30 -17.51 -5.62
CA VAL A 134 -8.30 -18.45 -6.14
C VAL A 134 -8.32 -18.45 -7.66
N ILE A 135 -8.88 -19.52 -8.25
CA ILE A 135 -9.16 -19.57 -9.68
C ILE A 135 -10.53 -18.97 -9.95
N LEU A 136 -10.58 -17.97 -10.82
CA LEU A 136 -11.80 -17.38 -11.35
C LEU A 136 -12.01 -17.88 -12.78
N TYR A 137 -13.26 -18.20 -13.15
CA TYR A 137 -13.61 -18.64 -14.50
C TYR A 137 -14.98 -18.10 -14.91
N ASN A 138 -15.21 -18.01 -16.22
CA ASN A 138 -16.52 -17.69 -16.77
C ASN A 138 -17.33 -18.99 -16.98
N PRO A 139 -18.43 -19.22 -16.24
CA PRO A 139 -19.20 -20.47 -16.33
C PRO A 139 -19.87 -20.68 -17.69
N ALA A 140 -20.09 -19.61 -18.47
CA ALA A 140 -20.61 -19.73 -19.84
C ALA A 140 -19.54 -20.23 -20.83
N LYS A 141 -18.25 -20.18 -20.47
CA LYS A 141 -17.13 -20.57 -21.34
C LYS A 141 -16.38 -21.81 -20.85
N VAL A 142 -16.52 -22.18 -19.58
CA VAL A 142 -15.82 -23.30 -18.95
C VAL A 142 -16.85 -24.21 -18.30
N ALA A 143 -17.25 -25.28 -19.02
CA ALA A 143 -18.28 -26.21 -18.58
C ALA A 143 -17.83 -27.09 -17.41
N THR A 144 -16.56 -27.51 -17.39
CA THR A 144 -15.96 -28.28 -16.29
C THR A 144 -14.96 -27.40 -15.57
N PRO A 145 -15.30 -26.85 -14.39
CA PRO A 145 -14.43 -25.93 -13.66
C PRO A 145 -13.11 -26.60 -13.25
N PRO A 146 -11.96 -25.89 -13.33
CA PRO A 146 -10.72 -26.37 -12.72
C PRO A 146 -10.90 -26.46 -11.20
N ARG A 147 -10.39 -27.55 -10.62
CA ARG A 147 -10.43 -27.85 -9.18
C ARG A 147 -9.07 -27.68 -8.53
N SER A 148 -8.02 -27.55 -9.32
CA SER A 148 -6.66 -27.34 -8.84
C SER A 148 -5.90 -26.35 -9.73
N TYR A 149 -4.80 -25.79 -9.21
CA TYR A 149 -3.87 -25.01 -10.04
C TYR A 149 -3.21 -25.88 -11.13
N ALA A 150 -3.01 -27.17 -10.88
CA ALA A 150 -2.45 -28.08 -11.88
C ALA A 150 -3.35 -28.20 -13.11
N ASP A 151 -4.67 -28.12 -12.93
CA ASP A 151 -5.63 -28.18 -14.03
C ASP A 151 -5.44 -27.04 -15.04
N LEU A 152 -4.83 -25.92 -14.64
CA LEU A 152 -4.57 -24.78 -15.53
C LEU A 152 -3.53 -25.10 -16.62
N TRP A 153 -2.76 -26.18 -16.46
CA TRP A 153 -1.84 -26.71 -17.48
C TRP A 153 -2.49 -27.70 -18.46
N ASP A 154 -3.78 -28.02 -18.29
CA ASP A 154 -4.51 -28.83 -19.26
C ASP A 154 -4.48 -28.14 -20.65
N PRO A 155 -4.16 -28.87 -21.74
CA PRO A 155 -4.11 -28.32 -23.09
C PRO A 155 -5.37 -27.52 -23.50
N LYS A 156 -6.55 -27.83 -22.95
CA LYS A 156 -7.79 -27.10 -23.24
C LYS A 156 -7.77 -25.63 -22.79
N TYR A 157 -6.91 -25.29 -21.82
CA TYR A 157 -6.74 -23.92 -21.32
C TYR A 157 -5.54 -23.20 -21.93
N ARG A 158 -4.78 -23.82 -22.84
CA ARG A 158 -3.63 -23.19 -23.49
C ARG A 158 -4.05 -21.88 -24.17
N GLY A 159 -3.35 -20.79 -23.84
CA GLY A 159 -3.67 -19.44 -24.34
C GLY A 159 -4.95 -18.82 -23.78
N ARG A 160 -5.57 -19.42 -22.75
CA ARG A 160 -6.84 -18.95 -22.15
C ARG A 160 -6.70 -18.60 -20.66
N VAL A 161 -5.53 -18.81 -20.06
CA VAL A 161 -5.23 -18.48 -18.65
C VAL A 161 -4.68 -17.06 -18.59
N GLY A 162 -5.36 -16.19 -17.84
CA GLY A 162 -4.89 -14.84 -17.51
C GLY A 162 -4.26 -14.80 -16.11
N LEU A 163 -3.15 -14.10 -15.98
CA LEU A 163 -2.38 -13.97 -14.74
C LEU A 163 -2.10 -12.48 -14.47
N SER A 164 -2.11 -12.08 -13.20
CA SER A 164 -1.73 -10.72 -12.77
C SER A 164 -0.21 -10.63 -12.61
N ASP A 165 0.44 -9.80 -13.39
CA ASP A 165 1.88 -9.53 -13.28
C ASP A 165 2.36 -9.18 -11.86
N LEU A 166 1.51 -8.51 -11.06
CA LEU A 166 1.75 -8.22 -9.64
C LEU A 166 2.10 -9.46 -8.79
N LEU A 167 1.57 -10.62 -9.17
CA LEU A 167 1.69 -11.88 -8.41
C LEU A 167 2.70 -12.86 -9.03
N TYR A 168 3.67 -12.36 -9.79
CA TYR A 168 4.65 -13.19 -10.51
C TYR A 168 5.35 -14.20 -9.60
N ALA A 169 5.79 -13.80 -8.40
CA ALA A 169 6.50 -14.67 -7.47
C ALA A 169 5.61 -15.85 -7.03
N GLN A 170 4.33 -15.57 -6.74
CA GLN A 170 3.37 -16.60 -6.36
C GLN A 170 3.05 -17.52 -7.53
N TYR A 171 3.06 -17.05 -8.78
CA TYR A 171 2.86 -17.92 -9.94
C TYR A 171 4.07 -18.83 -10.20
N VAL A 172 5.29 -18.34 -10.01
CA VAL A 172 6.51 -19.16 -10.07
C VAL A 172 6.46 -20.24 -8.98
N GLU A 173 6.06 -19.90 -7.76
CA GLU A 173 5.84 -20.88 -6.67
C GLU A 173 4.81 -21.94 -7.06
N THR A 174 3.74 -21.53 -7.73
CA THR A 174 2.66 -22.46 -8.12
C THR A 174 3.10 -23.38 -9.24
N ALA A 175 3.81 -22.85 -10.22
CA ALA A 175 4.42 -23.63 -11.28
C ALA A 175 5.41 -24.65 -10.70
N ALA A 176 6.20 -24.26 -9.69
CA ALA A 176 7.09 -25.19 -8.99
C ALA A 176 6.31 -26.32 -8.32
N ILE A 177 5.28 -26.01 -7.53
CA ILE A 177 4.42 -27.00 -6.86
C ILE A 177 3.76 -27.95 -7.88
N VAL A 178 3.22 -27.40 -8.97
CA VAL A 178 2.60 -28.20 -10.05
C VAL A 178 3.63 -29.07 -10.79
N GLY A 179 4.89 -28.61 -10.85
CA GLY A 179 6.03 -29.36 -11.39
C GLY A 179 6.60 -30.43 -10.46
N GLY A 180 6.12 -30.53 -9.21
CA GLY A 180 6.64 -31.46 -8.20
C GLY A 180 7.72 -30.89 -7.28
N GLY A 181 8.01 -29.59 -7.37
CA GLY A 181 8.86 -28.85 -6.44
C GLY A 181 8.06 -28.28 -5.26
N GLY A 182 8.49 -27.13 -4.73
CA GLY A 182 7.82 -26.47 -3.61
C GLY A 182 8.50 -25.17 -3.15
N GLY A 183 8.12 -24.66 -1.98
CA GLY A 183 8.62 -23.37 -1.46
C GLY A 183 10.13 -23.29 -1.19
N SER A 184 10.85 -24.41 -1.27
CA SER A 184 12.31 -24.49 -1.19
C SER A 184 12.98 -25.04 -2.46
N ASP A 185 12.20 -25.43 -3.47
CA ASP A 185 12.69 -25.92 -4.75
C ASP A 185 11.80 -25.41 -5.89
N PHE A 186 12.30 -24.35 -6.55
CA PHE A 186 11.60 -23.69 -7.64
C PHE A 186 12.03 -24.17 -9.02
N ALA A 187 13.03 -25.05 -9.14
CA ALA A 187 13.55 -25.48 -10.44
C ALA A 187 12.47 -26.07 -11.36
N PRO A 188 11.48 -26.85 -10.86
CA PRO A 188 10.42 -27.39 -11.69
C PRO A 188 9.48 -26.34 -12.33
N ALA A 189 9.49 -25.09 -11.85
CA ALA A 189 8.66 -24.03 -12.42
C ALA A 189 9.05 -23.70 -13.87
N TRP A 190 10.34 -23.79 -14.21
CA TRP A 190 10.86 -23.35 -15.50
C TRP A 190 10.34 -24.17 -16.66
N ASP A 191 10.14 -25.47 -16.46
CA ASP A 191 9.56 -26.33 -17.50
C ASP A 191 8.05 -26.11 -17.65
N LYS A 192 7.37 -25.70 -16.57
CA LYS A 192 5.94 -25.40 -16.58
C LYS A 192 5.62 -24.04 -17.22
N MET A 193 6.54 -23.08 -17.20
CA MET A 193 6.28 -21.71 -17.67
C MET A 193 6.74 -21.43 -19.11
N ARG A 194 7.15 -22.46 -19.87
CA ARG A 194 7.54 -22.38 -21.27
C ARG A 194 6.38 -22.53 -22.26
#